data_AF-A0A7L8GFW9-F1
#
_entry.id   AF-A0A7L8GFW9-F1
#
_cell.length_a   1.000
_cell.length_b   1.000
_cell.length_c   1.000
_cell.angle_alpha   90.00
_cell.angle_beta   90.00
_cell.angle_gamma   90.00
#
_symmetry.space_group_name_H-M   'P 1'
#
loop_
_entity.id
_entity.type
_entity.pdbx_description
1 polymer ?
#
loop_
_entity_poly.entity_id
_entity_poly.type
_entity_poly.pdbx_seq_one_letter_code
_entity_poly.pdbx_strand_id
1 'polypeptide(L)'
;MVFFVIMASITKSAQFPFSSWLPAAMAAPTPVSSLVHSSTLVTAGVYLLIRFNGFINFFYMNYYLIFLSLLTMFIAGVVAVIEFDLKKIVALSTLSQIGLMMFCISLGMLNMAFFHMLMHALFKALMFLCVGSLMYGGFGMQDLRYFGSMYFFNPFVSFCLLMSVFSLCGMFFLSGYYSKDLIIEMFLMFDYNMFVFIIFFFIMMSTFIYSFRFVIYL
;
A
#
# COMPACT_ATOMS: atom_id res chain seq x y z
N MET A 1 -19.49 -6.33 20.20
CA MET A 1 -19.46 -6.69 18.77
C MET A 1 -18.51 -5.80 17.97
N VAL A 2 -18.68 -4.47 18.01
CA VAL A 2 -17.86 -3.50 17.25
C VAL A 2 -16.35 -3.68 17.46
N PHE A 3 -15.90 -3.85 18.71
CA PHE A 3 -14.48 -4.08 19.01
C PHE A 3 -13.90 -5.32 18.32
N PHE A 4 -14.65 -6.43 18.26
CA PHE A 4 -14.20 -7.65 17.59
C PHE A 4 -14.09 -7.47 16.07
N VAL A 5 -15.02 -6.71 15.48
CA VAL A 5 -15.01 -6.36 14.05
C VAL A 5 -13.76 -5.54 13.72
N ILE A 6 -13.44 -4.54 14.57
CA ILE A 6 -12.22 -3.74 14.43
C ILE A 6 -10.97 -4.61 14.59
N MET A 7 -10.90 -5.47 15.60
CA MET A 7 -9.75 -6.36 15.80
C MET A 7 -9.55 -7.34 14.65
N ALA A 8 -10.64 -7.90 14.10
CA ALA A 8 -10.61 -8.74 12.92
C ALA A 8 -10.11 -7.97 11.68
N SER A 9 -10.51 -6.70 11.54
CA SER A 9 -10.04 -5.85 10.45
C SER A 9 -8.54 -5.55 10.56
N ILE A 10 -8.04 -5.20 11.75
CA ILE A 10 -6.64 -4.87 12.04
C ILE A 10 -5.74 -6.08 11.73
N THR A 11 -6.14 -7.27 12.19
CA THR A 11 -5.36 -8.50 11.96
C THR A 11 -5.30 -8.87 10.48
N LYS A 12 -6.43 -8.83 9.76
CA LYS A 12 -6.47 -9.18 8.33
C LYS A 12 -5.81 -8.14 7.43
N SER A 13 -5.93 -6.85 7.75
CA SER A 13 -5.29 -5.76 6.99
C SER A 13 -3.83 -5.50 7.38
N ALA A 14 -3.23 -6.41 8.17
CA ALA A 14 -1.85 -6.33 8.64
C ALA A 14 -1.49 -5.01 9.33
N GLN A 15 -2.46 -4.40 10.03
CA GLN A 15 -2.20 -3.17 10.76
C GLN A 15 -1.39 -3.47 12.04
N PHE A 16 -0.69 -2.47 12.55
CA PHE A 16 0.14 -2.55 13.75
C PHE A 16 -0.78 -2.95 14.91
N PRO A 17 -0.40 -3.94 15.74
CA PRO A 17 0.92 -4.60 15.83
C PRO A 17 1.12 -5.82 14.90
N PHE A 18 0.10 -6.26 14.16
CA PHE A 18 0.12 -7.47 13.33
C PHE A 18 0.65 -7.22 11.91
N SER A 19 1.61 -6.33 11.73
CA SER A 19 2.16 -6.01 10.40
C SER A 19 3.23 -6.98 9.91
N SER A 20 3.86 -7.73 10.81
CA SER A 20 5.03 -8.57 10.52
C SER A 20 4.75 -9.75 9.59
N TRP A 21 3.52 -10.27 9.56
CA TRP A 21 3.21 -11.47 8.78
C TRP A 21 3.19 -11.19 7.26
N LEU A 22 2.90 -9.96 6.84
CA LEU A 22 2.77 -9.62 5.42
C LEU A 22 4.14 -9.63 4.71
N PRO A 23 5.22 -9.02 5.23
CA PRO A 23 6.56 -9.19 4.68
C PRO A 23 7.04 -10.65 4.72
N ALA A 24 6.71 -11.40 5.79
CA ALA A 24 7.08 -12.80 5.91
C ALA A 24 6.39 -13.70 4.86
N ALA A 25 5.17 -13.35 4.46
CA ALA A 25 4.41 -14.08 3.43
C ALA A 25 5.03 -14.02 2.03
N MET A 26 6.02 -13.14 1.80
CA MET A 26 6.71 -13.00 0.50
C MET A 26 7.66 -14.16 0.15
N ALA A 27 7.78 -15.16 1.04
CA ALA A 27 8.35 -16.46 0.70
C ALA A 27 7.52 -17.22 -0.36
N ALA A 28 6.22 -16.92 -0.47
CA ALA A 28 5.33 -17.52 -1.46
C ALA A 28 5.73 -17.20 -2.92
N PRO A 29 5.32 -18.05 -3.88
CA PRO A 29 5.54 -17.78 -5.30
C PRO A 29 4.80 -16.51 -5.75
N THR A 30 5.34 -15.84 -6.75
CA THR A 30 4.85 -14.51 -7.17
C THR A 30 3.41 -14.44 -7.62
N PRO A 31 2.83 -15.43 -8.34
CA PRO A 31 1.42 -15.38 -8.72
C PRO A 31 0.49 -15.47 -7.51
N VAL A 32 0.91 -16.19 -6.45
CA VAL A 32 0.16 -16.24 -5.20
C VAL A 32 0.25 -14.91 -4.47
N SER A 33 1.43 -14.29 -4.43
CA SER A 33 1.58 -12.95 -3.84
C SER A 33 0.80 -11.86 -4.59
N SER A 34 0.71 -11.94 -5.92
CA SER A 34 -0.06 -10.99 -6.71
C SER A 34 -1.56 -11.09 -6.44
N LEU A 35 -2.11 -12.29 -6.25
CA LEU A 35 -3.55 -12.46 -6.02
C LEU A 35 -3.91 -12.35 -4.54
N VAL A 36 -3.27 -13.16 -3.70
CA VAL A 36 -3.66 -13.32 -2.29
C VAL A 36 -3.27 -12.09 -1.48
N HIS A 37 -2.01 -11.66 -1.59
CA HIS A 37 -1.46 -10.65 -0.69
C HIS A 37 -1.63 -9.21 -1.20
N SER A 38 -2.02 -9.02 -2.46
CA SER A 38 -2.20 -7.68 -3.03
C SER A 38 -3.66 -7.26 -3.16
N SER A 39 -4.55 -8.13 -3.63
CA SER A 39 -5.92 -7.75 -4.03
C SER A 39 -7.03 -8.35 -3.19
N THR A 40 -6.81 -9.46 -2.48
CA THR A 40 -7.90 -10.21 -1.82
C THR A 40 -7.79 -10.34 -0.31
N LEU A 41 -6.72 -10.94 0.22
CA LEU A 41 -6.67 -11.32 1.63
C LEU A 41 -6.50 -10.11 2.55
N VAL A 42 -5.61 -9.18 2.19
CA VAL A 42 -5.28 -8.02 3.03
C VAL A 42 -6.35 -6.93 2.92
N THR A 43 -6.96 -6.79 1.73
CA THR A 43 -8.06 -5.87 1.47
C THR A 43 -9.37 -6.33 2.11
N ALA A 44 -9.54 -7.63 2.41
CA ALA A 44 -10.74 -8.14 3.08
C ALA A 44 -10.99 -7.47 4.44
N GLY A 45 -9.94 -7.12 5.20
CA GLY A 45 -10.08 -6.39 6.47
C GLY A 45 -10.62 -4.98 6.28
N VAL A 46 -10.13 -4.28 5.25
CA VAL A 46 -10.59 -2.94 4.85
C VAL A 46 -12.04 -3.00 4.36
N TYR A 47 -12.36 -3.98 3.51
CA TYR A 47 -13.70 -4.16 2.95
C TYR A 47 -14.75 -4.49 4.02
N LEU A 48 -14.37 -5.28 5.02
CA LEU A 48 -15.23 -5.57 6.17
C LEU A 48 -15.60 -4.27 6.91
N LEU A 49 -14.66 -3.36 7.16
CA LEU A 49 -14.98 -2.07 7.78
C LEU A 49 -15.85 -1.19 6.88
N ILE A 50 -15.63 -1.20 5.55
CA ILE A 50 -16.50 -0.46 4.63
C ILE A 50 -17.95 -0.94 4.74
N ARG A 51 -18.18 -2.26 4.87
CA ARG A 51 -19.51 -2.82 5.05
C ARG A 51 -20.12 -2.52 6.42
N PHE A 52 -19.30 -2.48 7.47
CA PHE A 52 -19.73 -2.19 8.84
C PHE A 52 -19.53 -0.73 9.25
N ASN A 53 -19.64 0.22 8.30
CA ASN A 53 -19.33 1.63 8.55
C ASN A 53 -20.17 2.30 9.63
N GLY A 54 -21.46 1.96 9.75
CA GLY A 54 -22.33 2.55 10.76
C GLY A 54 -21.81 2.36 12.19
N PHE A 55 -20.90 1.40 12.41
CA PHE A 55 -20.34 1.11 13.72
C PHE A 55 -19.06 1.88 14.07
N ILE A 56 -18.42 2.53 13.10
CA ILE A 56 -17.07 3.10 13.26
C ILE A 56 -17.13 4.34 14.17
N ASN A 57 -18.13 5.20 13.99
CA ASN A 57 -18.31 6.43 14.77
C ASN A 57 -18.66 6.20 16.26
N PHE A 58 -18.97 4.97 16.69
CA PHE A 58 -19.24 4.72 18.11
C PHE A 58 -17.95 4.67 18.94
N PHE A 59 -18.04 5.13 20.20
CA PHE A 59 -16.98 5.02 21.21
C PHE A 59 -15.61 5.61 20.80
N TYR A 60 -15.58 6.67 19.99
CA TYR A 60 -14.33 7.32 19.57
C TYR A 60 -13.32 6.38 18.88
N MET A 61 -13.80 5.25 18.33
CA MET A 61 -12.96 4.26 17.66
C MET A 61 -12.25 4.82 16.42
N ASN A 62 -12.80 5.86 15.80
CA ASN A 62 -12.17 6.58 14.70
C ASN A 62 -10.77 7.09 15.08
N TYR A 63 -10.62 7.73 16.24
CA TYR A 63 -9.32 8.27 16.67
C TYR A 63 -8.28 7.17 16.89
N TYR A 64 -8.71 6.02 17.41
CA TYR A 64 -7.84 4.86 17.57
C TYR A 64 -7.41 4.29 16.20
N LEU A 65 -8.35 4.18 15.25
CA LEU A 65 -8.07 3.75 13.87
C LEU A 65 -7.16 4.73 13.13
N ILE A 66 -7.35 6.05 13.30
CA ILE A 66 -6.46 7.09 12.76
C ILE A 66 -5.05 6.88 13.27
N PHE A 67 -4.86 6.71 14.58
CA PHE A 67 -3.53 6.53 15.16
C PHE A 67 -2.85 5.25 14.66
N LEU A 68 -3.56 4.12 14.66
CA LEU A 68 -3.01 2.85 14.18
C LEU A 68 -2.66 2.90 12.68
N SER A 69 -3.51 3.51 11.86
CA SER A 69 -3.28 3.63 10.43
C SER A 69 -2.09 4.54 10.10
N LEU A 70 -1.92 5.65 10.84
CA LEU A 70 -0.73 6.50 10.68
C LEU A 70 0.55 5.77 11.06
N LEU A 71 0.54 5.01 12.16
CA LEU A 71 1.69 4.21 12.59
C LEU A 71 2.06 3.15 11.56
N THR A 72 1.09 2.44 10.99
CA THR A 72 1.36 1.39 9.99
C THR A 72 1.92 1.95 8.72
N MET A 73 1.33 3.03 8.23
CA MET A 73 1.83 3.75 7.07
C MET A 73 3.25 4.23 7.27
N PHE A 74 3.55 4.82 8.43
CA PHE A 74 4.87 5.34 8.76
C PHE A 74 5.93 4.23 8.81
N ILE A 75 5.68 3.17 9.59
CA ILE A 75 6.63 2.05 9.73
C ILE A 75 6.84 1.37 8.37
N ALA A 76 5.77 1.10 7.63
CA ALA A 76 5.86 0.46 6.32
C ALA A 76 6.65 1.32 5.32
N GLY A 77 6.40 2.63 5.30
CA GLY A 77 7.09 3.57 4.42
C GLY A 77 8.60 3.64 4.71
N VAL A 78 8.99 3.76 5.97
CA VAL A 78 10.42 3.82 6.37
C VAL A 78 11.13 2.51 6.07
N VAL A 79 10.54 1.36 6.43
CA VAL A 79 11.17 0.04 6.15
C VAL A 79 11.27 -0.20 4.64
N ALA A 80 10.29 0.24 3.85
CA ALA A 80 10.34 0.12 2.39
C ALA A 80 11.48 0.92 1.74
N VAL A 81 12.00 1.97 2.38
CA VAL A 81 13.16 2.75 1.90
C VAL A 81 14.48 2.04 2.17
N ILE A 82 14.53 1.14 3.16
CA ILE A 82 15.76 0.46 3.57
C ILE A 82 15.88 -0.93 2.93
N GLU A 83 14.77 -1.63 2.74
CA GLU A 83 14.75 -3.00 2.20
C GLU A 83 15.29 -3.11 0.78
N PHE A 84 15.97 -4.22 0.45
CA PHE A 84 16.51 -4.47 -0.90
C PHE A 84 15.81 -5.62 -1.63
N ASP A 85 15.03 -6.45 -0.95
CA ASP A 85 14.28 -7.52 -1.62
C ASP A 85 13.10 -6.93 -2.41
N LEU A 86 13.06 -7.18 -3.73
CA LEU A 86 12.01 -6.69 -4.64
C LEU A 86 10.60 -6.96 -4.11
N LYS A 87 10.31 -8.21 -3.73
CA LYS A 87 8.98 -8.59 -3.23
C LYS A 87 8.63 -7.88 -1.92
N LYS A 88 9.60 -7.72 -1.00
CA LYS A 88 9.36 -7.05 0.28
C LYS A 88 9.10 -5.56 0.08
N ILE A 89 9.79 -4.90 -0.84
CA ILE A 89 9.51 -3.49 -1.18
C ILE A 89 8.06 -3.35 -1.70
N VAL A 90 7.62 -4.24 -2.60
CA VAL A 90 6.24 -4.23 -3.11
C VAL A 90 5.22 -4.51 -2.00
N ALA A 91 5.53 -5.42 -1.08
CA ALA A 91 4.69 -5.78 0.06
C ALA A 91 4.59 -4.68 1.13
N LEU A 92 5.70 -4.02 1.46
CA LEU A 92 5.68 -2.90 2.39
C LEU A 92 4.95 -1.69 1.79
N SER A 93 5.04 -1.51 0.47
CA SER A 93 4.24 -0.50 -0.19
C SER A 93 2.75 -0.87 -0.27
N THR A 94 2.34 -2.16 -0.34
CA THR A 94 0.91 -2.51 -0.14
C THR A 94 0.47 -2.21 1.29
N LEU A 95 1.30 -2.54 2.28
CA LEU A 95 1.01 -2.23 3.69
C LEU A 95 0.81 -0.72 3.92
N SER A 96 1.65 0.12 3.29
CA SER A 96 1.49 1.58 3.37
C SER A 96 0.18 2.08 2.75
N GLN A 97 -0.23 1.55 1.59
CA GLN A 97 -1.48 1.97 0.93
C GLN A 97 -2.72 1.44 1.65
N ILE A 98 -2.64 0.26 2.26
CA ILE A 98 -3.71 -0.30 3.08
C ILE A 98 -3.87 0.51 4.37
N GLY A 99 -2.77 0.97 4.97
CA GLY A 99 -2.81 1.98 6.03
C GLY A 99 -3.53 3.26 5.58
N LEU A 100 -3.29 3.74 4.36
CA LEU A 100 -3.99 4.90 3.80
C LEU A 100 -5.49 4.64 3.61
N MET A 101 -5.89 3.46 3.16
CA MET A 101 -7.30 3.07 3.08
C MET A 101 -7.97 3.02 4.46
N MET A 102 -7.28 2.47 5.47
CA MET A 102 -7.79 2.43 6.84
C MET A 102 -7.91 3.83 7.43
N PHE A 103 -6.97 4.71 7.12
CA PHE A 103 -7.03 6.12 7.48
C PHE A 103 -8.27 6.79 6.85
N CYS A 104 -8.53 6.61 5.55
CA CYS A 104 -9.72 7.15 4.88
C CYS A 104 -11.03 6.68 5.51
N ILE A 105 -11.12 5.39 5.86
CA ILE A 105 -12.30 4.85 6.54
C ILE A 105 -12.49 5.52 7.90
N SER A 106 -11.41 5.77 8.64
CA SER A 106 -11.48 6.41 9.96
C SER A 106 -11.88 7.89 9.89
N LEU A 107 -11.67 8.55 8.75
CA LEU A 107 -12.19 9.89 8.43
C LEU A 107 -13.68 9.88 8.02
N GLY A 108 -14.29 8.70 7.86
CA GLY A 108 -15.65 8.56 7.33
C GLY A 108 -15.74 8.57 5.80
N MET A 109 -14.61 8.62 5.08
CA MET A 109 -14.56 8.70 3.61
C MET A 109 -14.61 7.32 2.94
N LEU A 110 -15.70 6.59 3.15
CA LEU A 110 -15.84 5.22 2.64
C LEU A 110 -15.70 5.07 1.12
N ASN A 111 -16.39 5.93 0.36
CA ASN A 111 -16.47 5.80 -1.08
C ASN A 111 -15.08 5.97 -1.71
N MET A 112 -14.27 6.88 -1.16
CA MET A 112 -12.88 7.10 -1.57
C MET A 112 -11.99 5.91 -1.18
N ALA A 113 -12.15 5.36 0.03
CA ALA A 113 -11.42 4.17 0.46
C ALA A 113 -11.71 2.96 -0.45
N PHE A 114 -12.98 2.76 -0.83
CA PHE A 114 -13.38 1.69 -1.74
C PHE A 114 -12.84 1.91 -3.15
N PHE A 115 -12.93 3.14 -3.67
CA PHE A 115 -12.37 3.48 -4.98
C PHE A 115 -10.86 3.27 -5.02
N HIS A 116 -10.13 3.72 -4.00
CA HIS A 116 -8.69 3.50 -3.89
C HIS A 116 -8.34 2.02 -3.76
N MET A 117 -9.12 1.22 -3.03
CA MET A 117 -8.94 -0.23 -2.95
C MET A 117 -8.97 -0.91 -4.32
N LEU A 118 -9.94 -0.54 -5.17
CA LEU A 118 -10.06 -1.09 -6.53
C LEU A 118 -8.86 -0.71 -7.40
N MET A 119 -8.47 0.58 -7.38
CA MET A 119 -7.32 1.05 -8.16
C MET A 119 -6.02 0.39 -7.68
N HIS A 120 -5.84 0.29 -6.36
CA HIS A 120 -4.71 -0.37 -5.73
C HIS A 120 -4.58 -1.84 -6.12
N ALA A 121 -5.68 -2.58 -6.11
CA ALA A 121 -5.68 -3.98 -6.52
C ALA A 121 -5.13 -4.16 -7.95
N LEU A 122 -5.53 -3.28 -8.88
CA LEU A 122 -5.11 -3.36 -10.28
C LEU A 122 -3.62 -3.07 -10.46
N PHE A 123 -3.12 -1.93 -9.97
CA PHE A 123 -1.71 -1.59 -10.19
C PHE A 123 -0.75 -2.45 -9.37
N LYS A 124 -1.16 -2.95 -8.20
CA LYS A 124 -0.33 -3.87 -7.43
C LYS A 124 -0.24 -5.25 -8.02
N ALA A 125 -1.34 -5.78 -8.57
CA ALA A 125 -1.31 -7.03 -9.31
C ALA A 125 -0.32 -6.93 -10.49
N LEU A 126 -0.36 -5.82 -11.25
CA LEU A 126 0.60 -5.55 -12.32
C LEU A 126 2.04 -5.52 -11.80
N MET A 127 2.31 -4.77 -10.72
CA MET A 127 3.64 -4.65 -10.12
C MET A 127 4.21 -6.01 -9.67
N PHE A 128 3.42 -6.86 -9.01
CA PHE A 128 3.86 -8.20 -8.59
C PHE A 128 4.10 -9.14 -9.78
N LEU A 129 3.29 -9.06 -10.84
CA LEU A 129 3.49 -9.85 -12.06
C LEU A 129 4.78 -9.44 -12.79
N CYS A 130 5.02 -8.13 -12.95
CA CYS A 130 6.25 -7.62 -13.53
C CYS A 130 7.48 -8.05 -12.71
N VAL A 131 7.45 -7.87 -11.39
CA VAL A 131 8.53 -8.33 -10.49
C VAL A 131 8.73 -9.85 -10.60
N GLY A 132 7.66 -10.63 -10.71
CA GLY A 132 7.75 -12.07 -10.96
C GLY A 132 8.45 -12.43 -12.26
N SER A 133 8.13 -11.73 -13.35
CA SER A 133 8.81 -11.95 -14.64
C SER A 133 10.29 -11.54 -14.59
N LEU A 134 10.64 -10.46 -13.87
CA LEU A 134 12.03 -10.05 -13.68
C LEU A 134 12.82 -11.09 -12.88
N MET A 135 12.26 -11.61 -11.78
CA MET A 135 12.93 -12.64 -10.99
C MET A 135 13.06 -13.97 -11.75
N TYR A 136 12.08 -14.32 -12.58
CA TYR A 136 12.18 -15.49 -13.46
C TYR A 136 13.32 -15.32 -14.47
N GLY A 137 13.45 -14.14 -15.10
CA GLY A 137 14.58 -13.83 -15.99
C GLY A 137 15.93 -13.74 -15.29
N GLY A 138 15.95 -13.34 -14.01
CA GLY A 138 17.13 -13.27 -13.15
C GLY A 138 17.47 -14.57 -12.41
N PHE A 139 16.99 -15.73 -12.87
CA PHE A 139 17.23 -17.04 -12.25
C PHE A 139 16.91 -17.12 -10.75
N GLY A 140 15.89 -16.41 -10.30
CA GLY A 140 15.42 -16.43 -8.90
C GLY A 140 16.11 -15.42 -7.97
N MET A 141 17.00 -14.57 -8.48
CA MET A 141 17.56 -13.45 -7.71
C MET A 141 16.45 -12.47 -7.30
N GLN A 142 16.46 -11.99 -6.05
CA GLN A 142 15.44 -11.07 -5.51
C GLN A 142 16.00 -9.71 -5.07
N ASP A 143 17.32 -9.65 -4.90
CA ASP A 143 18.05 -8.47 -4.44
C ASP A 143 18.05 -7.38 -5.52
N LEU A 144 17.38 -6.26 -5.26
CA LEU A 144 17.26 -5.09 -6.15
C LEU A 144 18.60 -4.58 -6.69
N ARG A 145 19.69 -4.74 -5.93
CA ARG A 145 21.04 -4.28 -6.30
C ARG A 145 21.61 -4.96 -7.54
N TYR A 146 21.13 -6.16 -7.87
CA TYR A 146 21.58 -6.89 -9.06
C TYR A 146 20.70 -6.63 -10.28
N PHE A 147 19.58 -5.91 -10.13
CA PHE A 147 18.61 -5.68 -11.20
C PHE A 147 18.94 -4.45 -12.06
N GLY A 148 20.20 -4.20 -12.39
CA GLY A 148 20.55 -3.09 -13.26
C GLY A 148 20.20 -3.35 -14.74
N SER A 149 19.88 -2.28 -15.47
CA SER A 149 19.77 -2.31 -16.95
C SER A 149 18.62 -3.20 -17.47
N MET A 150 17.52 -3.34 -16.73
CA MET A 150 16.42 -4.24 -17.11
C MET A 150 15.67 -3.78 -18.36
N TYR A 151 15.71 -2.47 -18.65
CA TYR A 151 15.15 -1.90 -19.87
C TYR A 151 15.70 -2.54 -21.15
N PHE A 152 17.00 -2.88 -21.17
CA PHE A 152 17.63 -3.45 -22.35
C PHE A 152 17.29 -4.94 -22.55
N PHE A 153 17.04 -5.67 -21.46
CA PHE A 153 16.72 -7.10 -21.54
C PHE A 153 15.24 -7.35 -21.86
N ASN A 154 14.33 -6.65 -21.18
CA ASN A 154 12.89 -6.83 -21.34
C ASN A 154 12.16 -5.47 -21.32
N PRO A 155 12.15 -4.73 -22.45
CA PRO A 155 11.62 -3.37 -22.50
C PRO A 155 10.14 -3.31 -22.15
N PHE A 156 9.34 -4.29 -22.58
CA PHE A 156 7.91 -4.35 -22.28
C PHE A 156 7.63 -4.47 -20.77
N VAL A 157 8.32 -5.39 -20.08
CA VAL A 157 8.15 -5.58 -18.63
C VAL A 157 8.59 -4.34 -17.86
N SER A 158 9.73 -3.75 -18.25
CA SER A 158 10.22 -2.52 -17.63
C SER A 158 9.24 -1.35 -17.80
N PHE A 159 8.60 -1.21 -18.97
CA PHE A 159 7.59 -0.19 -19.21
C PHE A 159 6.31 -0.41 -18.39
N CYS A 160 5.78 -1.63 -18.35
CA CYS A 160 4.63 -1.96 -17.52
C CYS A 160 4.92 -1.72 -16.02
N LEU A 161 6.13 -2.06 -15.59
CA LEU A 161 6.56 -1.82 -14.22
C LEU A 161 6.69 -0.32 -13.92
N LEU A 162 7.29 0.49 -14.81
CA LEU A 162 7.34 1.95 -14.68
C LEU A 162 5.94 2.55 -14.56
N MET A 163 4.99 2.14 -15.42
CA MET A 163 3.61 2.59 -15.34
C MET A 163 2.95 2.22 -14.00
N SER A 164 3.21 1.01 -13.49
CA SER A 164 2.71 0.60 -12.18
C SER A 164 3.31 1.44 -11.04
N VAL A 165 4.60 1.77 -11.10
CA VAL A 165 5.27 2.60 -10.09
C VAL A 165 4.78 4.04 -10.13
N PHE A 166 4.59 4.62 -11.32
CA PHE A 166 4.04 5.97 -11.45
C PHE A 166 2.59 6.05 -10.96
N SER A 167 1.80 4.99 -11.18
CA SER A 167 0.46 4.91 -10.62
C SER A 167 0.48 4.84 -9.08
N LEU A 168 1.44 4.13 -8.46
CA LEU A 168 1.62 4.11 -7.01
C LEU A 168 1.99 5.49 -6.42
N CYS A 169 2.84 6.24 -7.15
CA CYS A 169 3.24 7.60 -6.76
C CYS A 169 2.05 8.55 -6.79
N GLY A 170 1.15 8.37 -7.76
CA GLY A 170 0.02 9.27 -8.02
C GLY A 170 0.35 10.32 -9.09
N MET A 171 1.15 9.97 -10.11
CA MET A 171 1.42 10.89 -11.23
C MET A 171 0.15 11.24 -12.00
N PHE A 172 0.08 12.46 -12.53
CA PHE A 172 -1.07 13.00 -13.25
C PHE A 172 -1.63 12.06 -14.32
N PHE A 173 -2.97 11.99 -14.41
CA PHE A 173 -3.76 11.17 -15.34
C PHE A 173 -3.66 9.64 -15.19
N LEU A 174 -2.83 9.11 -14.28
CA LEU A 174 -2.83 7.68 -13.97
C LEU A 174 -3.88 7.32 -12.90
N SER A 175 -4.19 6.05 -12.78
CA SER A 175 -5.22 5.52 -11.86
C SER A 175 -5.02 5.95 -10.40
N GLY A 176 -3.78 5.99 -9.93
CA GLY A 176 -3.49 6.41 -8.56
C GLY A 176 -3.73 7.88 -8.29
N TYR A 177 -3.61 8.76 -9.30
CA TYR A 177 -3.90 10.18 -9.15
C TYR A 177 -5.34 10.42 -8.74
N TYR A 178 -6.30 9.85 -9.49
CA TYR A 178 -7.73 10.02 -9.23
C TYR A 178 -8.17 9.55 -7.84
N SER A 179 -7.44 8.62 -7.21
CA SER A 179 -7.82 8.14 -5.87
C SER A 179 -7.02 8.83 -4.78
N LYS A 180 -5.70 8.86 -4.91
CA LYS A 180 -4.78 9.35 -3.89
C LYS A 180 -4.85 10.87 -3.74
N ASP A 181 -4.99 11.62 -4.84
CA ASP A 181 -5.09 13.09 -4.79
C ASP A 181 -6.38 13.53 -4.11
N LEU A 182 -7.52 12.92 -4.48
CA LEU A 182 -8.80 13.15 -3.81
C LEU A 182 -8.75 12.84 -2.30
N ILE A 183 -7.99 11.82 -1.90
CA ILE A 183 -7.82 11.50 -0.47
C ILE A 183 -7.04 12.59 0.26
N ILE A 184 -5.97 13.11 -0.36
CA ILE A 184 -5.16 14.19 0.22
C ILE A 184 -5.98 15.47 0.31
N GLU A 185 -6.69 15.84 -0.76
CA GLU A 185 -7.53 17.05 -0.80
C GLU A 185 -8.59 17.03 0.31
N MET A 186 -9.32 15.92 0.43
CA MET A 186 -10.33 15.80 1.47
C MET A 186 -9.71 15.81 2.87
N PHE A 187 -8.54 15.19 3.07
CA PHE A 187 -7.82 15.28 4.34
C PHE A 187 -7.45 16.72 4.70
N LEU A 188 -7.01 17.51 3.71
CA LEU A 188 -6.69 18.93 3.89
C LEU A 188 -7.92 19.78 4.25
N MET A 189 -9.12 19.39 3.81
CA MET A 189 -10.36 20.07 4.16
C MET A 189 -10.81 19.81 5.60
N PHE A 190 -10.28 18.76 6.26
CA PHE A 190 -10.61 18.46 7.64
C PHE A 190 -9.63 19.10 8.63
N ASP A 191 -10.16 19.70 9.69
CA ASP A 191 -9.37 20.29 10.78
C ASP A 191 -8.83 19.22 11.73
N TYR A 192 -7.73 18.56 11.34
CA TYR A 192 -6.99 17.65 12.22
C TYR A 192 -5.79 18.31 12.90
N ASN A 193 -5.32 17.68 13.99
CA ASN A 193 -4.13 18.13 14.72
C ASN A 193 -2.92 18.28 13.79
N MET A 194 -2.13 19.34 14.01
CA MET A 194 -0.90 19.63 13.25
C MET A 194 0.08 18.44 13.24
N PHE A 195 0.13 17.66 14.32
CA PHE A 195 0.95 16.46 14.39
C PHE A 195 0.54 15.38 13.36
N VAL A 196 -0.76 15.12 13.22
CA VAL A 196 -1.30 14.16 12.25
C VAL A 196 -0.99 14.63 10.83
N PHE A 197 -1.14 15.93 10.58
CA PHE A 197 -0.81 16.55 9.31
C PHE A 197 0.66 16.33 8.93
N ILE A 198 1.60 16.66 9.82
CA ILE A 198 3.05 16.51 9.55
C ILE A 198 3.40 15.05 9.25
N ILE A 199 2.89 14.11 10.04
CA ILE A 199 3.16 12.68 9.83
C ILE A 199 2.58 12.21 8.49
N PHE A 200 1.35 12.59 8.17
CA PHE A 200 0.70 12.21 6.92
C PHE A 200 1.51 12.69 5.70
N PHE A 201 1.97 13.94 5.69
CA PHE A 201 2.81 14.44 4.60
C PHE A 201 4.16 13.74 4.53
N PHE A 202 4.80 13.45 5.66
CA PHE A 202 6.04 12.68 5.69
C PHE A 202 5.86 11.27 5.12
N ILE A 203 4.76 10.60 5.44
CA ILE A 203 4.39 9.29 4.87
C ILE A 203 4.23 9.41 3.36
N MET A 204 3.51 10.41 2.88
CA MET A 204 3.29 10.61 1.44
C MET A 204 4.62 10.81 0.70
N MET A 205 5.56 11.56 1.28
CA MET A 205 6.91 11.69 0.76
C MET A 205 7.68 10.36 0.79
N SER A 206 7.53 9.54 1.83
CA SER A 206 8.16 8.21 1.87
C SER A 206 7.70 7.34 0.70
N THR A 207 6.43 7.45 0.27
CA THR A 207 5.93 6.73 -0.90
C THR A 207 6.59 7.11 -2.20
N PHE A 208 6.97 8.37 -2.32
CA PHE A 208 7.75 8.87 -3.46
C PHE A 208 9.21 8.43 -3.36
N ILE A 209 9.82 8.43 -2.17
CA ILE A 209 11.24 8.08 -2.00
C ILE A 209 11.49 6.61 -2.37
N TYR A 210 10.71 5.66 -1.82
CA TYR A 210 10.96 4.24 -2.12
C TYR A 210 10.60 3.88 -3.57
N SER A 211 9.63 4.57 -4.19
CA SER A 211 9.25 4.32 -5.58
C SER A 211 10.30 4.86 -6.55
N PHE A 212 10.84 6.05 -6.28
CA PHE A 212 11.92 6.63 -7.07
C PHE A 212 13.19 5.78 -6.94
N ARG A 213 13.52 5.32 -5.73
CA ARG A 213 14.59 4.34 -5.50
C ARG A 213 14.38 3.07 -6.31
N PHE A 214 13.17 2.52 -6.32
CA PHE A 214 12.84 1.31 -7.08
C PHE A 214 13.10 1.50 -8.59
N VAL A 215 12.75 2.66 -9.14
CA VAL A 215 13.03 3.00 -10.55
C VAL A 215 14.52 3.16 -10.83
N ILE A 216 15.29 3.81 -9.95
CA ILE A 216 16.73 4.03 -10.16
C ILE A 216 17.51 2.73 -10.30
N TYR A 217 17.13 1.71 -9.53
CA TYR A 217 17.83 0.43 -9.53
C TYR A 217 17.45 -0.49 -10.69
N LEU A 218 16.33 -0.24 -11.40
CA LEU A 218 15.80 -1.06 -12.50
C LEU A 218 16.28 -0.57 -13.87
#